data_AF-A0AAE0ST18-F1
#
_entry.id   AF-A0AAE0ST18-F1
#
_cell.length_a   1.000
_cell.length_b   1.000
_cell.length_c   1.000
_cell.angle_alpha   90.00
_cell.angle_beta   90.00
_cell.angle_gamma   90.00
#
_symmetry.space_group_name_H-M   'P 1'
#
loop_
_entity.id
_entity.type
_entity.pdbx_description
1 polymer ?
#
loop_
_entity_poly.entity_id
_entity_poly.type
_entity_poly.pdbx_seq_one_letter_code
_entity_poly.pdbx_strand_id
1 'polypeptide(L)'
;MPVVENGKTETEEEEMEQETPESEERSEDGDDLDSIGDDDEGISDLDEEECERRRNECLDDMMDLERQFVELKEHLHRERLNQIEMKLEEVKAGKAAEYLNPLADLQEHMKIRTQVAGIAREMRIKSVQLKCESEELASEQNMRSEKMILYDTLKQELEEKIRRLEEDRHNIDISSDLWNETHLLKKNKKKSDPFNPDRRRKPVTVSGPYIVYMLKDAEIIEDWTAIKKALKQQSQKRKSEL
;
A
#
# COMPACT_ATOMS: atom_id res chain seq x y z
N MET A 1 1.20 -1.06 -12.42
CA MET A 1 1.14 0.03 -11.44
C MET A 1 2.52 0.66 -11.37
N PRO A 2 2.67 1.97 -11.63
CA PRO A 2 3.85 2.70 -11.24
C PRO A 2 3.58 3.43 -9.92
N VAL A 3 4.52 3.31 -8.99
CA VAL A 3 4.55 3.99 -7.69
C VAL A 3 5.05 5.42 -7.94
N VAL A 4 4.25 6.41 -7.56
CA VAL A 4 4.65 7.81 -7.55
C VAL A 4 5.17 8.11 -6.14
N GLU A 5 6.46 8.39 -6.01
CA GLU A 5 7.05 8.89 -4.77
C GLU A 5 6.60 10.33 -4.52
N ASN A 6 6.16 10.56 -3.29
CA ASN A 6 5.62 11.81 -2.78
C ASN A 6 6.67 12.91 -2.71
N GLY A 7 6.23 14.12 -3.05
CA GLY A 7 7.01 15.35 -2.99
C GLY A 7 7.46 15.74 -1.57
N LYS A 8 8.63 16.37 -1.54
CA LYS A 8 9.01 17.34 -0.52
C LYS A 8 8.95 18.72 -1.16
N THR A 9 8.03 19.53 -0.65
CA THR A 9 8.01 20.98 -0.75
C THR A 9 9.14 21.55 0.09
N GLU A 10 10.08 22.26 -0.52
CA GLU A 10 10.91 23.24 0.18
C GLU A 10 10.59 24.59 -0.43
N THR A 11 10.06 25.46 0.43
CA THR A 11 9.58 26.80 0.17
C THR A 11 10.73 27.78 0.38
N GLU A 12 10.72 28.84 -0.40
CA GLU A 12 11.65 29.97 -0.50
C GLU A 12 12.00 30.66 0.84
N GLU A 13 13.28 30.96 1.03
CA GLU A 13 13.77 32.14 1.76
C GLU A 13 14.99 32.67 0.99
N GLU A 14 14.76 33.54 -0.01
CA GLU A 14 15.82 34.40 -0.56
C GLU A 14 15.85 35.69 0.27
N GLU A 15 16.73 35.72 1.28
CA GLU A 15 17.10 36.95 1.98
C GLU A 15 18.00 37.80 1.08
N MET A 16 17.51 38.98 0.71
CA MET A 16 18.21 40.01 -0.04
C MET A 16 19.18 40.74 0.90
N GLU A 17 20.40 40.24 1.07
CA GLU A 17 21.48 40.94 1.76
C GLU A 17 22.00 42.10 0.89
N GLN A 18 21.70 43.32 1.31
CA GLN A 18 22.20 44.55 0.74
C GLN A 18 23.31 45.09 1.64
N GLU A 19 24.54 44.57 1.48
CA GLU A 19 25.72 45.11 2.17
C GLU A 19 26.37 46.23 1.35
N THR A 20 26.27 47.45 1.86
CA THR A 20 27.08 48.60 1.48
C THR A 20 28.48 48.44 2.07
N PRO A 21 29.56 48.39 1.27
CA PRO A 21 30.89 48.59 1.84
C PRO A 21 31.12 50.08 2.09
N GLU A 22 31.09 50.45 3.37
CA GLU A 22 31.63 51.70 3.90
C GLU A 22 33.09 51.86 3.45
N SER A 23 33.36 52.93 2.70
CA SER A 23 34.71 53.37 2.36
C SER A 23 35.25 54.24 3.49
N GLU A 24 35.87 53.62 4.48
CA GLU A 24 36.72 54.30 5.46
C GLU A 24 38.13 53.66 5.48
N GLU A 25 39.01 54.16 4.62
CA GLU A 25 40.45 54.13 4.90
C GLU A 25 40.98 55.57 4.83
N ARG A 26 41.09 56.17 6.00
CA ARG A 26 41.78 57.43 6.25
C ARG A 26 43.14 57.05 6.84
N SER A 27 44.18 57.05 6.01
CA SER A 27 45.57 56.95 6.45
C SER A 27 46.23 58.33 6.37
N GLU A 28 46.38 58.94 7.55
CA GLU A 28 47.42 59.93 7.84
C GLU A 28 48.79 59.27 7.64
N ASP A 29 49.63 59.81 6.76
CA ASP A 29 51.01 60.23 7.08
C ASP A 29 51.66 60.88 5.84
N GLY A 30 52.31 62.03 6.02
CA GLY A 30 53.02 62.71 4.93
C GLY A 30 53.10 64.23 5.03
N ASP A 31 53.22 64.79 6.25
CA ASP A 31 53.66 66.18 6.42
C ASP A 31 55.18 66.24 6.19
N ASP A 32 55.57 66.47 4.93
CA ASP A 32 56.92 66.84 4.53
C ASP A 32 56.83 67.99 3.53
N LEU A 33 56.65 69.21 4.06
CA LEU A 33 56.91 70.45 3.32
C LEU A 33 57.73 71.39 4.20
N ASP A 34 58.99 71.03 4.35
CA ASP A 34 60.07 71.91 4.76
C ASP A 34 60.39 72.87 3.59
N SER A 35 59.77 74.05 3.59
CA SER A 35 60.27 75.26 2.89
C SER A 35 59.29 76.43 3.08
N ILE A 36 59.40 77.14 4.20
CA ILE A 36 59.05 78.57 4.23
C ILE A 36 60.33 79.31 4.56
N GLY A 37 61.10 79.57 3.50
CA GLY A 37 62.07 80.64 3.49
C GLY A 37 61.36 81.96 3.77
N ASP A 38 61.95 82.68 4.70
CA ASP A 38 61.73 84.08 5.02
C ASP A 38 61.99 84.94 3.77
N ASP A 39 60.93 85.21 3.01
CA ASP A 39 60.83 86.28 2.00
C ASP A 39 59.59 87.13 2.35
N ASP A 40 59.63 87.79 3.50
CA ASP A 40 58.69 88.84 3.93
C ASP A 40 59.03 90.19 3.29
N GLU A 41 59.11 90.25 1.95
CA GLU A 41 59.26 91.50 1.19
C GLU A 41 58.75 91.25 -0.25
N GLY A 42 57.43 91.19 -0.47
CA GLY A 42 56.93 91.13 -1.85
C GLY A 42 55.49 90.70 -2.16
N ILE A 43 54.61 90.50 -1.18
CA ILE A 43 53.17 90.28 -1.44
C ILE A 43 52.33 91.29 -0.63
N SER A 44 52.65 92.57 -0.83
CA SER A 44 51.71 93.67 -0.62
C SER A 44 50.93 93.82 -1.93
N ASP A 45 49.60 93.98 -1.89
CA ASP A 45 48.66 93.97 -3.03
C ASP A 45 48.22 92.58 -3.54
N LEU A 46 47.88 91.65 -2.64
CA LEU A 46 46.72 90.82 -2.99
C LEU A 46 45.51 91.71 -2.84
N ASP A 47 44.86 91.97 -3.97
CA ASP A 47 43.60 92.70 -4.06
C ASP A 47 42.60 92.02 -3.10
N GLU A 48 42.39 92.59 -1.92
CA GLU A 48 41.48 92.06 -0.90
C GLU A 48 40.06 91.89 -1.49
N GLU A 49 39.75 92.74 -2.47
CA GLU A 49 38.57 92.71 -3.32
C GLU A 49 38.49 91.43 -4.18
N GLU A 50 39.61 90.92 -4.70
CA GLU A 50 39.71 89.65 -5.44
C GLU A 50 39.52 88.42 -4.52
N CYS A 51 40.04 88.48 -3.29
CA CYS A 51 39.81 87.46 -2.27
C CYS A 51 38.33 87.41 -1.84
N GLU A 52 37.71 88.56 -1.62
CA GLU A 52 36.27 88.67 -1.35
C GLU A 52 35.43 88.20 -2.54
N ARG A 53 35.83 88.54 -3.76
CA ARG A 53 35.17 88.08 -4.99
C ARG A 53 35.15 86.56 -5.10
N ARG A 54 36.30 85.89 -4.91
CA ARG A 54 36.39 84.42 -4.91
C ARG A 54 35.56 83.77 -3.82
N ARG A 55 35.51 84.38 -2.63
CA ARG A 55 34.68 83.90 -1.52
C ARG A 55 33.20 83.98 -1.86
N ASN A 56 32.77 85.09 -2.47
CA ASN A 56 31.38 85.26 -2.89
C ASN A 56 31.01 84.29 -4.01
N GLU A 57 31.88 84.05 -4.99
CA GLU A 57 31.66 83.05 -6.04
C GLU A 57 31.51 81.64 -5.47
N CYS A 58 32.35 81.26 -4.50
CA CYS A 58 32.21 79.96 -3.82
C CYS A 58 30.90 79.84 -3.03
N LEU A 59 30.43 80.93 -2.41
CA LEU A 59 29.13 80.96 -1.74
C LEU A 59 27.96 80.87 -2.73
N ASP A 60 28.04 81.57 -3.86
CA ASP A 60 27.04 81.52 -4.93
C ASP A 60 26.96 80.11 -5.54
N ASP A 61 28.11 79.48 -5.82
CA ASP A 61 28.19 78.09 -6.29
C ASP A 61 27.56 77.11 -5.28
N MET A 62 27.85 77.30 -3.99
CA MET A 62 27.27 76.47 -2.93
C MET A 62 25.77 76.68 -2.77
N MET A 63 25.29 77.92 -2.91
CA MET A 63 23.86 78.23 -2.93
C MET A 63 23.15 77.62 -4.14
N ASP A 64 23.81 77.62 -5.31
CA ASP A 64 23.29 77.00 -6.52
C ASP A 64 23.24 75.47 -6.41
N LEU A 65 24.25 74.85 -5.81
CA LEU A 65 24.26 73.41 -5.50
C LEU A 65 23.16 73.03 -4.51
N GLU A 66 22.97 73.79 -3.44
CA GLU A 66 21.92 73.55 -2.45
C GLU A 66 20.53 73.65 -3.10
N ARG A 67 20.32 74.64 -3.98
CA ARG A 67 19.08 74.78 -4.76
C ARG A 67 18.83 73.54 -5.65
N GLN A 68 19.83 73.11 -6.40
CA GLN A 68 19.72 71.93 -7.26
C GLN A 68 19.44 70.67 -6.45
N PHE A 69 20.04 70.53 -5.27
CA PHE A 69 19.81 69.39 -4.38
C PHE A 69 18.36 69.34 -3.88
N VAL A 70 17.80 70.48 -3.47
CA VAL A 70 16.40 70.58 -3.06
C VAL A 70 15.46 70.24 -4.23
N GLU A 71 15.70 70.80 -5.41
CA GLU A 71 14.90 70.51 -6.61
C GLU A 71 14.94 69.03 -6.99
N LEU A 72 16.11 68.41 -6.94
CA LEU A 72 16.30 66.99 -7.25
C LEU A 72 15.59 66.10 -6.23
N LYS A 73 15.69 66.44 -4.94
CA LYS A 73 14.99 65.75 -3.85
C LYS A 73 13.48 65.82 -4.03
N GLU A 74 12.94 67.00 -4.33
CA GLU A 74 11.51 67.16 -4.61
C GLU A 74 11.07 66.40 -5.86
N HIS A 75 11.92 66.35 -6.90
CA HIS A 75 11.62 65.59 -8.10
C HIS A 75 11.54 64.09 -7.79
N LEU A 76 12.49 63.55 -7.03
CA LEU A 76 12.52 62.15 -6.61
C LEU A 76 11.27 61.77 -5.80
N HIS A 77 10.89 62.61 -4.83
CA HIS A 77 9.69 62.37 -4.02
C HIS A 77 8.40 62.42 -4.86
N ARG A 78 8.29 63.38 -5.78
CA ARG A 78 7.14 63.46 -6.70
C ARG A 78 7.07 62.23 -7.61
N GLU A 79 8.20 61.80 -8.16
CA GLU A 79 8.24 60.60 -9.00
C GLU A 79 7.83 59.36 -8.20
N ARG A 80 8.34 59.22 -6.97
CA ARG A 80 7.97 58.10 -6.10
C ARG A 80 6.48 58.09 -5.75
N LEU A 81 5.90 59.25 -5.45
CA LEU A 81 4.46 59.38 -5.22
C LEU A 81 3.66 58.97 -6.45
N ASN A 82 4.05 59.46 -7.63
CA ASN A 82 3.38 59.11 -8.89
C ASN A 82 3.42 57.60 -9.18
N GLN A 83 4.56 56.94 -8.95
CA GLN A 83 4.68 55.48 -9.10
C GLN A 83 3.70 54.73 -8.17
N ILE A 84 3.57 55.18 -6.92
CA ILE A 84 2.65 54.59 -5.95
C ILE A 84 1.19 54.85 -6.35
N GLU A 85 0.87 56.07 -6.75
CA GLU A 85 -0.48 56.44 -7.21
C GLU A 85 -0.90 55.63 -8.44
N MET A 86 0.00 55.44 -9.41
CA MET A 86 -0.24 54.58 -10.57
C MET A 86 -0.52 53.13 -10.15
N LYS A 87 0.32 52.53 -9.30
CA LYS A 87 0.08 51.16 -8.81
C LYS A 87 -1.25 51.06 -8.05
N LEU A 88 -1.58 52.06 -7.24
CA LEU A 88 -2.85 52.10 -6.51
C LEU A 88 -4.04 52.17 -7.45
N GLU A 89 -3.95 52.94 -8.54
CA GLU A 89 -4.99 53.03 -9.55
C GLU A 89 -5.14 51.74 -10.34
N GLU A 90 -4.04 51.07 -10.69
CA GLU A 90 -4.06 49.73 -11.31
C GLU A 90 -4.79 48.71 -10.43
N VAL A 91 -4.55 48.74 -9.12
CA VAL A 91 -5.25 47.88 -8.15
C VAL A 91 -6.73 48.24 -8.06
N LYS A 92 -7.08 49.53 -7.92
CA LYS A 92 -8.48 49.99 -7.87
C LYS A 92 -9.25 49.65 -9.15
N ALA A 93 -8.61 49.77 -10.30
CA ALA A 93 -9.16 49.41 -11.59
C ALA A 93 -9.22 47.89 -11.82
N GLY A 94 -8.66 47.09 -10.92
CA GLY A 94 -8.60 45.63 -11.02
C GLY A 94 -7.72 45.14 -12.18
N LYS A 95 -6.73 45.93 -12.60
CA LYS A 95 -5.80 45.64 -13.70
C LYS A 95 -4.40 45.25 -13.22
N ALA A 96 -4.16 45.28 -11.91
CA ALA A 96 -2.88 44.93 -11.33
C ALA A 96 -2.49 43.47 -11.66
N ALA A 97 -1.48 43.32 -12.52
CA ALA A 97 -1.02 42.03 -13.03
C ALA A 97 -0.50 41.12 -11.91
N GLU A 98 0.08 41.71 -10.85
CA GLU A 98 0.58 41.01 -9.65
C GLU A 98 -0.51 40.15 -8.98
N TYR A 99 -1.79 40.53 -9.10
CA TYR A 99 -2.92 39.75 -8.59
C TYR A 99 -3.64 38.94 -9.67
N LEU A 100 -3.72 39.46 -10.89
CA LEU A 100 -4.44 38.80 -11.99
C LEU A 100 -3.74 37.53 -12.46
N ASN A 101 -2.41 37.50 -12.52
CA ASN A 101 -1.68 36.31 -12.99
C ASN A 101 -1.87 35.12 -12.03
N PRO A 102 -1.62 35.26 -10.70
CA PRO A 102 -1.88 34.16 -9.77
C PRO A 102 -3.36 33.74 -9.74
N LEU A 103 -4.29 34.68 -9.94
CA LEU A 103 -5.71 34.37 -10.04
C LEU A 103 -6.03 33.52 -11.29
N ALA A 104 -5.44 33.85 -12.44
CA ALA A 104 -5.62 33.10 -13.68
C ALA A 104 -5.08 31.66 -13.52
N ASP A 105 -3.88 31.52 -12.94
CA ASP A 105 -3.26 30.21 -12.66
C ASP A 105 -4.14 29.39 -11.72
N LEU A 106 -4.65 30.00 -10.64
CA LEU A 106 -5.54 29.33 -9.70
C LEU A 106 -6.86 28.88 -10.36
N GLN A 107 -7.43 29.71 -11.24
CA GLN A 107 -8.61 29.36 -12.01
C GLN A 107 -8.34 28.20 -12.99
N GLU A 108 -7.17 28.17 -13.61
CA GLU A 108 -6.74 27.05 -14.45
C GLU A 108 -6.59 25.76 -13.65
N HIS A 109 -5.89 25.81 -12.51
CA HIS A 109 -5.76 24.66 -11.61
C HIS A 109 -7.11 24.15 -11.12
N MET A 110 -8.04 25.05 -10.79
CA MET A 110 -9.41 24.67 -10.41
C MET A 110 -10.12 23.91 -11.54
N LYS A 111 -10.01 24.39 -12.79
CA LYS A 111 -10.59 23.72 -13.97
C LYS A 111 -9.98 22.33 -14.17
N ILE A 112 -8.65 22.22 -14.13
CA ILE A 112 -7.94 20.96 -14.27
C ILE A 112 -8.37 19.98 -13.18
N ARG A 113 -8.37 20.39 -11.90
CA ARG A 113 -8.80 19.55 -10.79
C ARG A 113 -10.23 19.04 -10.95
N THR A 114 -11.13 19.90 -11.44
CA THR A 114 -12.53 19.53 -11.70
C THR A 114 -12.64 18.50 -12.81
N GLN A 115 -11.90 18.67 -13.91
CA GLN A 115 -11.86 17.71 -15.02
C GLN A 115 -11.30 16.36 -14.57
N VAL A 116 -10.17 16.37 -13.87
CA VAL A 116 -9.53 15.15 -13.33
C VAL A 116 -10.48 14.42 -12.38
N ALA A 117 -11.16 15.14 -11.48
CA ALA A 117 -12.16 14.55 -10.60
C ALA A 117 -13.33 13.92 -11.37
N GLY A 118 -13.78 14.56 -12.47
CA GLY A 118 -14.78 14.03 -13.39
C GLY A 118 -14.35 12.70 -14.00
N ILE A 119 -13.15 12.65 -14.59
CA ILE A 119 -12.58 11.43 -15.19
C ILE A 119 -12.41 10.33 -14.14
N ALA A 120 -11.89 10.67 -12.95
CA ALA A 120 -11.72 9.71 -11.86
C ALA A 120 -13.06 9.11 -11.41
N ARG A 121 -14.13 9.92 -11.35
CA ARG A 121 -15.48 9.44 -11.06
C ARG A 121 -15.98 8.48 -12.12
N GLU A 122 -15.82 8.82 -13.41
CA GLU A 122 -16.22 7.94 -14.52
C GLU A 122 -15.48 6.60 -14.48
N MET A 123 -14.16 6.63 -14.25
CA MET A 123 -13.35 5.42 -14.15
C MET A 123 -13.77 4.53 -12.96
N ARG A 124 -14.11 5.14 -11.82
CA ARG A 124 -14.64 4.40 -10.67
C ARG A 124 -15.99 3.76 -10.98
N ILE A 125 -16.91 4.48 -11.62
CA ILE A 125 -18.21 3.95 -12.03
C ILE A 125 -18.02 2.75 -12.97
N LYS A 126 -17.20 2.91 -14.00
CA LYS A 126 -16.86 1.83 -14.94
C LYS A 126 -16.25 0.63 -14.22
N SER A 127 -15.33 0.86 -13.28
CA SER A 127 -14.72 -0.22 -12.50
C SER A 127 -15.74 -0.99 -11.65
N VAL A 128 -16.69 -0.29 -11.02
CA VAL A 128 -17.77 -0.94 -10.25
C VAL A 128 -18.68 -1.75 -11.17
N GLN A 129 -19.08 -1.18 -12.31
CA GLN A 129 -19.90 -1.89 -13.31
C GLN A 129 -19.22 -3.18 -13.78
N LEU A 130 -17.96 -3.10 -14.18
CA LEU A 130 -17.19 -4.27 -14.62
C LEU A 130 -17.07 -5.33 -13.53
N LYS A 131 -16.91 -4.94 -12.26
CA LYS A 131 -16.89 -5.88 -11.13
C LYS A 131 -18.24 -6.57 -10.98
N CYS A 132 -19.35 -5.81 -11.00
CA CYS A 132 -20.70 -6.38 -10.93
C CYS A 132 -20.95 -7.37 -12.07
N GLU A 133 -20.63 -6.99 -13.31
CA GLU A 133 -20.78 -7.86 -14.49
C GLU A 133 -19.93 -9.14 -14.35
N SER A 134 -18.68 -9.02 -13.88
CA SER A 134 -17.82 -10.19 -13.68
C SER A 134 -18.33 -11.14 -12.60
N GLU A 135 -18.92 -10.59 -11.52
CA GLU A 135 -19.48 -11.38 -10.42
C GLU A 135 -20.77 -12.08 -10.84
N GLU A 136 -21.61 -11.43 -11.64
CA GLU A 136 -22.81 -12.03 -12.22
C GLU A 136 -22.43 -13.23 -13.10
N LEU A 137 -21.45 -13.05 -14.00
CA LEU A 137 -20.96 -14.14 -14.86
C LEU A 137 -20.37 -15.29 -14.05
N ALA A 138 -19.53 -14.99 -13.05
CA ALA A 138 -18.94 -16.00 -12.18
C ALA A 138 -20.02 -16.78 -11.41
N SER A 139 -21.01 -16.09 -10.85
CA SER A 139 -22.13 -16.70 -10.13
C SER A 139 -22.96 -17.62 -11.04
N GLU A 140 -23.24 -17.16 -12.26
CA GLU A 140 -24.02 -17.93 -13.23
C GLU A 140 -23.27 -19.18 -13.69
N GLN A 141 -21.96 -19.06 -13.94
CA GLN A 141 -21.11 -20.21 -14.26
C GLN A 141 -21.00 -21.19 -13.09
N ASN A 142 -20.82 -20.68 -11.86
CA ASN A 142 -20.76 -21.52 -10.66
C ASN A 142 -22.05 -22.31 -10.47
N MET A 143 -23.21 -21.64 -10.56
CA MET A 143 -24.51 -22.30 -10.48
C MET A 143 -24.67 -23.39 -11.55
N ARG A 144 -24.27 -23.13 -12.80
CA ARG A 144 -24.32 -24.14 -13.87
C ARG A 144 -23.42 -25.33 -13.57
N SER A 145 -22.21 -25.09 -13.06
CA SER A 145 -21.26 -26.13 -12.68
C SER A 145 -21.79 -26.98 -11.52
N GLU A 146 -22.27 -26.36 -10.45
CA GLU A 146 -22.86 -27.06 -9.30
C GLU A 146 -24.06 -27.90 -9.70
N LYS A 147 -24.94 -27.37 -10.56
CA LYS A 147 -26.07 -28.13 -11.11
C LYS A 147 -25.60 -29.38 -11.83
N MET A 148 -24.57 -29.28 -12.68
CA MET A 148 -24.01 -30.42 -13.41
C MET A 148 -23.40 -31.45 -12.45
N ILE A 149 -22.58 -31.01 -11.50
CA ILE A 149 -21.98 -31.88 -10.48
C ILE A 149 -23.06 -32.60 -9.66
N LEU A 150 -24.15 -31.91 -9.31
CA LEU A 150 -25.26 -32.51 -8.58
C LEU A 150 -25.97 -33.59 -9.39
N TYR A 151 -26.21 -33.36 -10.69
CA TYR A 151 -26.77 -34.38 -11.57
C TYR A 151 -25.85 -35.60 -11.69
N ASP A 152 -24.55 -35.40 -11.86
CA ASP A 152 -23.59 -36.49 -11.95
C ASP A 152 -23.49 -37.27 -10.64
N THR A 153 -23.52 -36.58 -9.50
CA THR A 153 -23.52 -37.20 -8.17
C THR A 153 -24.79 -38.04 -7.97
N LEU A 154 -25.97 -37.47 -8.25
CA LEU A 154 -27.24 -38.19 -8.13
C LEU A 154 -27.28 -39.41 -9.06
N LYS A 155 -26.78 -39.27 -10.28
CA LYS A 155 -26.67 -40.39 -11.23
C LYS A 155 -25.78 -41.49 -10.68
N GLN A 156 -24.60 -41.16 -10.14
CA GLN A 156 -23.69 -42.12 -9.53
C GLN A 156 -24.32 -42.83 -8.33
N GLU A 157 -25.05 -42.10 -7.46
CA GLU A 157 -25.77 -42.68 -6.33
C GLU A 157 -26.85 -43.67 -6.78
N LEU A 158 -27.61 -43.33 -7.82
CA LEU A 158 -28.62 -44.22 -8.39
C LEU A 158 -27.99 -45.46 -9.02
N GLU A 159 -26.92 -45.31 -9.79
CA GLU A 159 -26.17 -46.43 -10.37
C GLU A 159 -25.58 -47.35 -9.29
N GLU A 160 -25.05 -46.79 -8.21
CA GLU A 160 -24.54 -47.57 -7.08
C GLU A 160 -25.68 -48.29 -6.34
N LYS A 161 -26.83 -47.64 -6.16
CA LYS A 161 -28.01 -48.27 -5.55
C LYS A 161 -28.55 -49.41 -6.40
N ILE A 162 -28.57 -49.25 -7.73
CA ILE A 162 -28.92 -50.33 -8.67
C ILE A 162 -27.93 -51.49 -8.50
N ARG A 163 -26.62 -51.21 -8.52
CA ARG A 163 -25.59 -52.24 -8.35
C ARG A 163 -25.75 -53.02 -7.04
N ARG A 164 -25.95 -52.34 -5.91
CA ARG A 164 -26.19 -52.99 -4.61
C ARG A 164 -27.43 -53.88 -4.62
N LEU A 165 -28.52 -53.43 -5.24
CA LEU A 165 -29.74 -54.24 -5.37
C LEU A 165 -29.52 -55.47 -6.27
N GLU A 166 -28.72 -55.36 -7.32
CA GLU A 166 -28.35 -56.49 -8.17
C GLU A 166 -27.45 -57.49 -7.43
N GLU A 167 -26.49 -57.00 -6.65
CA GLU A 167 -25.65 -57.81 -5.77
C GLU A 167 -26.49 -58.52 -4.70
N ASP A 168 -27.41 -57.83 -4.03
CA ASP A 168 -28.32 -58.41 -3.04
C ASP A 168 -29.23 -59.48 -3.66
N ARG A 169 -29.77 -59.25 -4.86
CA ARG A 169 -30.54 -60.26 -5.60
C ARG A 169 -29.69 -61.51 -5.86
N HIS A 170 -28.48 -61.32 -6.38
CA HIS A 170 -27.56 -62.43 -6.66
C HIS A 170 -27.16 -63.18 -5.37
N ASN A 171 -26.93 -62.47 -4.28
CA ASN A 171 -26.62 -63.04 -2.97
C ASN A 171 -27.78 -63.89 -2.41
N ILE A 172 -29.04 -63.45 -2.61
CA ILE A 172 -30.23 -64.22 -2.25
C ILE A 172 -30.32 -65.49 -3.09
N ASP A 173 -30.10 -65.41 -4.41
CA ASP A 173 -30.12 -66.56 -5.31
C ASP A 173 -29.06 -67.60 -4.91
N ILE A 174 -27.81 -67.17 -4.68
CA ILE A 174 -26.73 -68.04 -4.20
C ILE A 174 -27.06 -68.66 -2.84
N SER A 175 -27.56 -67.85 -1.90
CA SER A 175 -27.90 -68.33 -0.56
C SER A 175 -29.03 -69.35 -0.59
N SER A 176 -30.03 -69.15 -1.45
CA SER A 176 -31.12 -70.09 -1.70
C SER A 176 -30.60 -71.41 -2.28
N ASP A 177 -29.70 -71.35 -3.27
CA ASP A 177 -29.08 -72.53 -3.89
C ASP A 177 -28.23 -73.32 -2.89
N LEU A 178 -27.42 -72.64 -2.06
CA LEU A 178 -26.64 -73.26 -0.98
C LEU A 178 -27.52 -73.88 0.11
N TRP A 179 -28.65 -73.24 0.45
CA TRP A 179 -29.61 -73.81 1.40
C TRP A 179 -30.27 -75.06 0.83
N ASN A 180 -30.68 -75.02 -0.44
CA ASN A 180 -31.23 -76.16 -1.16
C ASN A 180 -30.22 -77.30 -1.27
N GLU A 181 -28.95 -77.01 -1.57
CA GLU A 181 -27.86 -77.99 -1.62
C GLU A 181 -27.58 -78.61 -0.25
N THR A 182 -27.55 -77.80 0.82
CA THR A 182 -27.40 -78.29 2.21
C THR A 182 -28.56 -79.21 2.61
N HIS A 183 -29.79 -78.90 2.17
CA HIS A 183 -30.95 -79.75 2.38
C HIS A 183 -30.89 -81.06 1.57
N LEU A 184 -30.33 -81.03 0.35
CA LEU A 184 -30.10 -82.22 -0.48
C LEU A 184 -28.98 -83.11 0.11
N LEU A 185 -27.89 -82.52 0.59
CA LEU A 185 -26.79 -83.21 1.28
C LEU A 185 -27.24 -83.86 2.61
N LYS A 186 -28.16 -83.23 3.34
CA LYS A 186 -28.79 -83.83 4.54
C LYS A 186 -29.73 -85.00 4.20
N LYS A 187 -30.37 -85.02 3.03
CA LYS A 187 -31.13 -86.19 2.56
C LYS A 187 -30.21 -87.35 2.16
N ASN A 188 -29.02 -87.07 1.62
CA ASN A 188 -28.04 -88.09 1.23
C ASN A 188 -27.19 -88.66 2.40
N LYS A 189 -27.21 -88.04 3.59
CA LYS A 189 -26.58 -88.57 4.82
C LYS A 189 -27.48 -89.44 5.69
N LYS A 190 -28.62 -89.94 5.18
CA LYS A 190 -29.39 -91.05 5.79
C LYS A 190 -28.96 -92.42 5.25
N LYS A 191 -27.65 -92.71 5.33
CA LYS A 191 -27.10 -94.07 5.38
C LYS A 191 -25.91 -94.03 6.34
N SER A 192 -26.20 -93.90 7.64
CA SER A 192 -25.22 -94.10 8.70
C SER A 192 -25.48 -95.48 9.31
N ASP A 193 -24.42 -96.29 9.26
CA ASP A 193 -24.22 -97.64 9.78
C ASP A 193 -24.73 -97.85 11.23
N PRO A 194 -25.38 -98.98 11.60
CA PRO A 194 -26.05 -99.17 12.90
C PRO A 194 -25.17 -99.53 14.12
N PHE A 195 -23.84 -99.51 14.07
CA PHE A 195 -23.00 -100.12 15.14
C PHE A 195 -21.90 -99.24 15.75
N ASN A 196 -22.21 -98.02 16.23
CA ASN A 196 -21.27 -97.32 17.12
C ASN A 196 -21.93 -96.32 18.10
N PRO A 197 -22.13 -96.68 19.39
CA PRO A 197 -22.75 -95.81 20.38
C PRO A 197 -21.71 -95.19 21.31
N ASP A 198 -20.78 -94.34 20.85
CA ASP A 198 -19.89 -93.70 21.84
C ASP A 198 -19.20 -92.36 21.47
N ARG A 199 -19.93 -91.37 20.96
CA ARG A 199 -19.46 -89.95 20.99
C ARG A 199 -20.58 -88.96 21.26
N ARG A 200 -21.16 -89.02 22.47
CA ARG A 200 -21.87 -87.88 23.06
C ARG A 200 -20.90 -87.06 23.91
N ARG A 201 -20.01 -86.28 23.27
CA ARG A 201 -19.40 -85.15 23.98
C ARG A 201 -20.45 -84.06 24.06
N LYS A 202 -21.07 -83.94 25.25
CA LYS A 202 -21.97 -82.83 25.57
C LYS A 202 -21.21 -81.51 25.35
N PRO A 203 -21.84 -80.46 24.80
CA PRO A 203 -21.25 -79.13 24.77
C PRO A 203 -20.90 -78.72 26.21
N VAL A 204 -19.68 -78.22 26.40
CA VAL A 204 -19.24 -77.66 27.69
C VAL A 204 -20.16 -76.50 28.00
N THR A 205 -21.08 -76.70 28.95
CA THR A 205 -21.88 -75.62 29.51
C THR A 205 -20.97 -74.88 30.48
N VAL A 206 -20.56 -73.68 30.11
CA VAL A 206 -19.79 -72.79 30.99
C VAL A 206 -20.77 -72.29 32.07
N SER A 207 -20.82 -73.00 33.19
CA SER A 207 -21.52 -72.56 34.40
C SER A 207 -20.56 -71.71 35.24
N GLY A 208 -20.53 -70.41 34.97
CA GLY A 208 -19.76 -69.41 35.70
C GLY A 208 -20.12 -68.00 35.22
N PRO A 209 -19.83 -66.93 35.99
CA PRO A 209 -20.19 -65.56 35.62
C PRO A 209 -19.66 -65.23 34.23
N TYR A 210 -20.58 -64.90 33.32
CA TYR A 210 -20.28 -64.60 31.93
C TYR A 210 -19.61 -63.23 31.86
N ILE A 211 -18.33 -63.18 31.48
CA ILE A 211 -17.67 -61.90 31.18
C ILE A 211 -18.10 -61.50 29.77
N VAL A 212 -19.16 -60.69 29.67
CA VAL A 212 -19.55 -60.03 28.42
C VAL A 212 -18.62 -58.83 28.24
N TYR A 213 -17.61 -58.98 27.39
CA TYR A 213 -16.84 -57.83 26.93
C TYR A 213 -17.70 -57.05 25.93
N MET A 214 -18.36 -55.98 26.38
CA MET A 214 -19.03 -55.00 25.53
C MET A 214 -18.00 -54.11 24.83
N LEU A 215 -17.03 -54.73 24.16
CA LEU A 215 -16.02 -54.01 23.39
C LEU A 215 -16.62 -53.59 22.05
N LYS A 216 -16.33 -52.36 21.64
CA LYS A 216 -16.70 -51.91 20.29
C LYS A 216 -15.78 -52.58 19.27
N ASP A 217 -16.26 -52.78 18.03
CA ASP A 217 -15.46 -53.37 16.96
C ASP A 217 -14.09 -52.68 16.78
N ALA A 218 -14.02 -51.37 17.03
CA ALA A 218 -12.77 -50.60 17.01
C ALA A 218 -11.74 -51.08 18.04
N GLU A 219 -12.16 -51.37 19.27
CA GLU A 219 -11.29 -51.83 20.37
C GLU A 219 -10.83 -53.27 20.11
N ILE A 220 -11.70 -54.11 19.54
CA ILE A 220 -11.36 -55.48 19.12
C ILE A 220 -10.28 -55.47 18.03
N ILE A 221 -10.40 -54.57 17.06
CA ILE A 221 -9.43 -54.43 15.98
C ILE A 221 -8.09 -53.91 16.51
N GLU A 222 -8.11 -52.93 17.42
CA GLU A 222 -6.90 -52.40 18.06
C GLU A 222 -6.14 -53.49 18.82
N ASP A 223 -6.82 -54.24 19.70
CA ASP A 223 -6.21 -55.36 20.43
C ASP A 223 -5.69 -56.45 19.49
N TRP A 224 -6.42 -56.77 18.43
CA TRP A 224 -5.98 -57.73 17.41
C TRP A 224 -4.68 -57.28 16.72
N THR A 225 -4.56 -55.98 16.40
CA THR A 225 -3.33 -55.44 15.81
C THR A 225 -2.17 -55.43 16.80
N ALA A 226 -2.43 -55.13 18.07
CA ALA A 226 -1.44 -55.17 19.14
C ALA A 226 -0.89 -56.59 19.34
N ILE A 227 -1.77 -57.60 19.37
CA ILE A 227 -1.38 -59.03 19.49
C ILE A 227 -0.55 -59.45 18.28
N LYS A 228 -0.96 -59.11 17.05
CA LYS A 228 -0.17 -59.41 15.85
C LYS A 228 1.22 -58.77 15.88
N LYS A 229 1.33 -57.54 16.35
CA LYS A 229 2.60 -56.82 16.47
C LYS A 229 3.51 -57.48 17.50
N ALA A 230 2.97 -57.86 18.66
CA ALA A 230 3.72 -58.57 19.70
C ALA A 230 4.21 -59.95 19.24
N LEU A 231 3.37 -60.73 18.55
CA LEU A 231 3.75 -62.03 17.97
C LEU A 231 4.88 -61.87 16.94
N LYS A 232 4.81 -60.84 16.10
CA LYS A 232 5.86 -60.54 15.13
C LYS A 232 7.18 -60.19 15.82
N GLN A 233 7.15 -59.35 16.85
CA GLN A 233 8.34 -59.01 17.65
C GLN A 233 8.92 -60.23 18.38
N GLN A 234 8.08 -61.10 18.93
CA GLN A 234 8.53 -62.33 19.59
C GLN A 234 9.13 -63.34 18.61
N SER A 235 8.60 -63.45 17.38
CA SER A 235 9.21 -64.26 16.33
C SER A 235 10.55 -63.70 15.85
N GLN A 236 10.70 -62.37 15.79
CA GLN A 236 11.97 -61.73 15.48
C GLN A 236 13.00 -61.92 16.59
N LYS A 237 12.63 -61.79 17.87
CA LYS A 237 13.51 -62.07 19.01
C LYS A 237 13.99 -63.52 19.04
N ARG A 238 13.10 -64.49 18.80
CA ARG A 238 13.48 -65.91 18.69
C ARG A 238 14.41 -66.21 17.52
N LYS A 239 14.34 -65.43 16.44
CA LYS A 239 15.28 -65.54 15.31
C LYS A 239 16.62 -64.86 15.54
N SER A 240 16.71 -63.92 16.48
CA SER A 240 17.98 -63.27 16.86
C SER A 240 18.74 -64.00 17.97
N GLU A 241 18.12 -64.99 18.62
CA GLU A 241 18.71 -65.81 19.69
C GLU A 241 19.11 -67.23 19.21
N LEU A 242 18.92 -67.54 17.92
CA LEU A 242 19.50 -68.69 17.21
C LEU A 242 20.62 -68.22 16.29
#